data_AF-A0A195BJP1-F1
#
_entry.id   AF-A0A195BJP1-F1
#
_cell.length_a   1.000
_cell.length_b   1.000
_cell.length_c   1.000
_cell.angle_alpha   90.00
_cell.angle_beta   90.00
_cell.angle_gamma   90.00
#
_symmetry.space_group_name_H-M   'P 1'
#
loop_
_entity.id
_entity.type
_entity.pdbx_description
1 polymer ?
#
loop_
_entity_poly.entity_id
_entity_poly.type
_entity_poly.pdbx_seq_one_letter_code
_entity_poly.pdbx_strand_id
1 'polypeptide(L)'
;MRNIIIIMLFVTAQEISQKCIGCICEAASGCNITVGCDGLVCGPFYITKQYWIDAGRPYINGRQSDNDNEDTFRSCAKDAYCAAHTVENYMAKFSRDCTGNGIINCDDYVRIHRFGASGCTNTLHSVYENIYKLCIQTVGEY
;
A
#
# COMPACT_ATOMS: atom_id res chain seq x y z
N MET A 1 -4.32 24.89 40.67
CA MET A 1 -4.33 23.51 40.16
C MET A 1 -4.94 23.55 38.77
N ARG A 2 -4.16 23.30 37.72
CA ARG A 2 -4.60 23.44 36.32
C ARG A 2 -4.98 22.04 35.83
N ASN A 3 -6.28 21.80 35.69
CA ASN A 3 -6.81 20.54 35.18
C ASN A 3 -6.44 20.42 33.69
N ILE A 4 -5.46 19.57 33.39
CA ILE A 4 -5.11 19.20 32.01
C ILE A 4 -6.08 18.08 31.62
N ILE A 5 -7.10 18.42 30.83
CA ILE A 5 -7.96 17.42 30.19
C ILE A 5 -7.18 16.87 28.99
N ILE A 6 -6.63 15.67 29.14
CA ILE A 6 -6.03 14.92 28.03
C ILE A 6 -7.18 14.31 27.24
N ILE A 7 -7.61 14.98 26.17
CA ILE A 7 -8.53 14.40 25.19
C ILE A 7 -7.71 13.39 24.38
N MET A 8 -7.82 12.10 24.69
CA MET A 8 -7.31 11.05 23.82
C MET A 8 -8.18 10.99 22.56
N LEU A 9 -7.67 11.51 21.45
CA LEU A 9 -8.25 11.29 20.13
C LEU A 9 -7.99 9.82 19.76
N PHE A 10 -9.05 9.01 19.70
CA PHE A 10 -8.95 7.63 19.25
C PHE A 10 -8.84 7.62 17.72
N VAL A 11 -7.70 7.17 17.20
CA VAL A 11 -7.52 6.88 15.77
C VAL A 11 -7.95 5.43 15.53
N THR A 12 -8.88 5.21 14.60
CA THR A 12 -9.36 3.86 14.26
C THR A 12 -8.64 3.34 13.02
N ALA A 13 -7.95 2.21 13.16
CA ALA A 13 -7.30 1.51 12.05
C ALA A 13 -8.20 0.40 11.49
N GLN A 14 -8.51 0.46 10.19
CA GLN A 14 -9.22 -0.59 9.48
C GLN A 14 -8.22 -1.45 8.69
N GLU A 15 -8.26 -2.78 8.81
CA GLU A 15 -7.44 -3.65 7.96
C GLU A 15 -7.73 -3.35 6.47
N ILE A 16 -6.67 -3.34 5.66
CA ILE A 16 -6.81 -3.07 4.23
C ILE A 16 -7.67 -4.16 3.57
N SER A 17 -8.70 -3.76 2.82
CA SER A 17 -9.58 -4.69 2.13
C SER A 17 -9.03 -5.11 0.77
N GLN A 18 -9.52 -6.23 0.24
CA GLN A 18 -9.19 -6.69 -1.11
C GLN A 18 -9.63 -5.69 -2.20
N LYS A 19 -10.72 -4.96 -1.98
CA LYS A 19 -11.18 -3.90 -2.87
C LYS A 19 -10.18 -2.73 -2.89
N CYS A 20 -9.70 -2.33 -1.72
CA CYS A 20 -8.67 -1.30 -1.60
C CYS A 20 -7.37 -1.71 -2.31
N ILE A 21 -6.90 -2.94 -2.08
CA ILE A 21 -5.72 -3.50 -2.76
C ILE A 21 -5.92 -3.46 -4.28
N GLY A 22 -7.07 -3.90 -4.79
CA GLY A 22 -7.40 -3.82 -6.21
C GLY A 22 -7.30 -2.40 -6.76
N CYS A 23 -7.83 -1.41 -6.06
CA CYS A 23 -7.76 -0.02 -6.52
C CYS A 23 -6.37 0.60 -6.43
N ILE A 24 -5.51 0.14 -5.50
CA ILE A 24 -4.08 0.49 -5.50
C ILE A 24 -3.39 -0.11 -6.73
N CYS A 25 -3.70 -1.36 -7.08
CA CYS A 25 -3.20 -2.03 -8.28
C CYS A 25 -3.57 -1.27 -9.57
N GLU A 26 -4.84 -0.88 -9.68
CA GLU A 26 -5.36 -0.08 -10.80
C GLU A 26 -4.65 1.27 -10.92
N ALA A 27 -4.48 1.99 -9.81
CA ALA A 27 -3.79 3.28 -9.82
C ALA A 27 -2.30 3.15 -10.15
N ALA A 28 -1.64 2.06 -9.72
CA ALA A 28 -0.22 1.83 -9.96
C ALA A 28 0.11 1.52 -11.42
N SER A 29 -0.62 0.59 -12.05
CA SER A 29 -0.26 0.08 -13.37
C SER A 29 -1.46 -0.21 -14.30
N GLY A 30 -2.68 0.18 -13.92
CA GLY A 30 -3.91 -0.36 -14.52
C GLY A 30 -4.08 -1.85 -14.22
N CYS A 31 -3.58 -2.26 -13.05
CA CYS A 31 -3.47 -3.63 -12.59
C CYS A 31 -2.94 -4.63 -13.64
N ASN A 32 -1.93 -4.20 -14.41
CA ASN A 32 -1.37 -5.01 -15.48
C ASN A 32 -0.49 -6.14 -14.91
N ILE A 33 -1.05 -7.33 -14.75
CA ILE A 33 -0.35 -8.52 -14.23
C ILE A 33 0.74 -9.07 -15.17
N THR A 34 0.87 -8.53 -16.38
CA THR A 34 1.94 -8.89 -17.32
C THR A 34 3.10 -7.88 -17.30
N VAL A 35 2.95 -6.79 -16.55
CA VAL A 35 4.00 -5.78 -16.43
C VAL A 35 5.20 -6.39 -15.69
N GLY A 36 6.36 -6.36 -16.34
CA GLY A 36 7.60 -6.88 -15.77
C GLY A 36 8.17 -5.94 -14.70
N CYS A 37 9.40 -5.50 -14.88
CA CYS A 37 9.99 -4.45 -14.07
C CYS A 37 10.33 -3.25 -14.96
N ASP A 38 10.08 -2.05 -14.45
CA ASP A 38 10.50 -0.80 -15.07
C ASP A 38 11.46 -0.09 -14.10
N GLY A 39 12.76 -0.15 -14.40
CA GLY A 39 13.81 0.32 -13.50
C GLY A 39 13.76 -0.36 -12.12
N LEU A 40 13.38 0.41 -11.10
CA LEU A 40 13.39 0.01 -9.69
C LEU A 40 12.05 -0.55 -9.20
N VAL A 41 10.98 -0.43 -9.99
CA VAL A 41 9.65 -0.92 -9.64
C VAL A 41 9.30 -2.17 -10.43
N CYS A 42 8.55 -3.08 -9.82
CA CYS A 42 8.18 -4.35 -10.43
C CYS A 42 6.71 -4.71 -10.21
N GLY A 43 6.13 -5.33 -11.24
CA GLY A 43 4.82 -5.97 -11.22
C GLY A 43 3.63 -5.02 -11.09
N PRO A 44 2.42 -5.57 -10.87
CA PRO A 44 1.18 -4.82 -11.03
C PRO A 44 0.98 -3.70 -9.99
N PHE A 45 1.75 -3.75 -8.90
CA PHE A 45 1.74 -2.74 -7.83
C PHE A 45 2.96 -1.79 -7.90
N TYR A 46 3.83 -1.88 -8.91
CA TYR A 46 5.05 -1.08 -8.98
C TYR A 46 5.84 -1.06 -7.65
N ILE A 47 6.04 -2.24 -7.07
CA ILE A 47 6.72 -2.41 -5.79
C ILE A 47 8.22 -2.25 -5.99
N THR A 48 8.85 -1.49 -5.09
CA THR A 48 10.32 -1.43 -5.00
C THR A 48 10.85 -2.51 -4.08
N LYS A 49 12.13 -2.86 -4.24
CA LYS A 49 12.79 -3.83 -3.36
C LYS A 49 12.71 -3.48 -1.88
N GLN A 50 12.95 -2.21 -1.52
CA GLN A 50 12.90 -1.78 -0.12
C GLN A 50 11.49 -1.92 0.45
N TYR A 51 10.46 -1.58 -0.32
CA TYR A 51 9.07 -1.78 0.07
C TYR A 51 8.79 -3.25 0.40
N TRP A 52 9.25 -4.17 -0.46
CA TRP A 52 9.13 -5.62 -0.24
C TRP A 52 9.90 -6.12 0.99
N ILE A 53 11.12 -5.60 1.22
CA ILE A 53 11.92 -5.90 2.42
C ILE A 53 11.17 -5.46 3.68
N ASP A 54 10.66 -4.23 3.67
CA ASP A 54 9.97 -3.64 4.82
C ASP A 54 8.67 -4.36 5.15
N ALA A 55 8.00 -4.92 4.12
CA ALA A 55 6.84 -5.80 4.21
C ALA A 55 7.16 -7.24 4.67
N GLY A 56 8.41 -7.52 5.04
CA GLY A 56 8.81 -8.82 5.60
C GLY A 56 9.19 -9.87 4.56
N ARG A 57 9.51 -9.46 3.32
CA ARG A 57 10.02 -10.33 2.25
C ARG A 57 9.12 -11.54 1.95
N PRO A 58 7.82 -11.36 1.67
CA PRO A 58 6.96 -12.47 1.29
C PRO A 58 7.47 -13.16 0.02
N TYR A 59 7.21 -14.45 -0.09
CA TYR A 59 7.57 -15.32 -1.20
C TYR A 59 6.32 -15.92 -1.85
N ILE A 60 6.43 -16.40 -3.09
CA ILE A 60 5.29 -16.81 -3.94
C ILE A 60 4.38 -17.87 -3.28
N ASN A 61 4.89 -18.65 -2.34
CA ASN A 61 4.12 -19.66 -1.60
C ASN A 61 3.58 -19.18 -0.24
N GLY A 62 3.54 -17.86 -0.01
CA GLY A 62 3.10 -17.25 1.25
C GLY A 62 4.10 -17.37 2.40
N ARG A 63 5.27 -17.98 2.18
CA ARG A 63 6.35 -18.01 3.20
C ARG A 63 7.14 -16.71 3.16
N GLN A 64 7.85 -16.40 4.23
CA GLN A 64 8.86 -15.34 4.22
C GLN A 64 10.17 -15.91 3.66
N SER A 65 10.84 -15.13 2.81
CA SER A 65 12.19 -15.45 2.38
C SER A 65 13.21 -15.05 3.45
N ASP A 66 14.25 -15.86 3.59
CA ASP A 66 15.42 -15.60 4.43
C ASP A 66 16.46 -14.69 3.76
N ASN A 67 16.33 -14.46 2.45
CA ASN A 67 17.22 -13.62 1.66
C ASN A 67 16.48 -12.45 1.01
N ASP A 68 17.23 -11.40 0.69
CA ASP A 68 16.74 -10.18 0.05
C ASP A 68 17.33 -9.98 -1.35
N ASN A 69 17.65 -11.07 -2.06
CA ASN A 69 18.25 -10.96 -3.38
C ASN A 69 17.26 -10.39 -4.42
N GLU A 70 17.80 -9.89 -5.54
CA GLU A 70 16.99 -9.30 -6.61
C GLU A 70 15.97 -10.28 -7.21
N ASP A 71 16.36 -11.54 -7.40
CA ASP A 71 15.53 -12.53 -8.07
C ASP A 71 14.31 -12.91 -7.22
N THR A 72 14.47 -13.07 -5.91
CA THR A 72 13.39 -13.33 -4.95
C THR A 72 12.42 -12.14 -4.92
N PHE A 73 12.93 -10.92 -4.79
CA PHE A 73 12.12 -9.69 -4.86
C PHE A 73 11.33 -9.62 -6.16
N ARG A 74 12.01 -9.71 -7.32
CA ARG A 74 11.38 -9.55 -8.64
C ARG A 74 10.38 -10.66 -8.92
N SER A 75 10.65 -11.88 -8.46
CA SER A 75 9.72 -13.00 -8.62
C SER A 75 8.45 -12.77 -7.81
N CYS A 76 8.56 -12.34 -6.55
CA CYS A 76 7.39 -12.00 -5.74
C CYS A 76 6.64 -10.78 -6.29
N ALA A 77 7.33 -9.69 -6.61
CA ALA A 77 6.68 -8.46 -7.04
C ALA A 77 5.90 -8.62 -8.36
N LYS A 78 6.33 -9.52 -9.25
CA LYS A 78 5.61 -9.87 -10.50
C LYS A 78 4.46 -10.85 -10.30
N ASP A 79 4.44 -11.62 -9.22
CA ASP A 79 3.34 -12.52 -8.89
C ASP A 79 2.22 -11.74 -8.20
N ALA A 80 1.01 -11.75 -8.76
CA ALA A 80 -0.08 -10.90 -8.29
C ALA A 80 -0.46 -11.17 -6.81
N TYR A 81 -0.42 -12.44 -6.37
CA TYR A 81 -0.73 -12.82 -4.99
C TYR A 81 0.37 -12.41 -4.03
N CYS A 82 1.63 -12.69 -4.37
CA CYS A 82 2.76 -12.30 -3.55
C CYS A 82 2.90 -10.76 -3.44
N ALA A 83 2.66 -10.04 -4.54
CA ALA A 83 2.65 -8.59 -4.56
C ALA A 83 1.51 -8.01 -3.71
N ALA A 84 0.29 -8.56 -3.80
CA ALA A 84 -0.82 -8.16 -2.94
C ALA A 84 -0.52 -8.40 -1.46
N HIS A 85 0.01 -9.57 -1.09
CA HIS A 85 0.47 -9.85 0.27
C HIS A 85 1.59 -8.91 0.73
N THR A 86 2.47 -8.47 -0.18
CA THR A 86 3.47 -7.45 0.13
C THR A 86 2.81 -6.13 0.50
N VAL A 87 1.77 -5.71 -0.23
CA VAL A 87 1.01 -4.49 0.09
C VAL A 87 0.31 -4.64 1.43
N GLU A 88 -0.37 -5.75 1.68
CA GLU A 88 -1.04 -6.05 2.96
C GLU A 88 -0.08 -5.95 4.15
N ASN A 89 1.05 -6.65 4.10
CA ASN A 89 2.04 -6.62 5.18
C ASN A 89 2.63 -5.22 5.38
N TYR A 90 2.85 -4.47 4.30
CA TYR A 90 3.33 -3.10 4.41
C TYR A 90 2.30 -2.21 5.12
N MET A 91 1.01 -2.31 4.77
CA MET A 91 -0.04 -1.55 5.43
C MET A 91 -0.21 -1.96 6.89
N ALA A 92 -0.15 -3.26 7.21
CA ALA A 92 -0.20 -3.75 8.58
C ALA A 92 0.91 -3.14 9.46
N LYS A 93 2.09 -2.89 8.87
CA LYS A 93 3.24 -2.33 9.58
C LYS A 93 3.27 -0.80 9.64
N PHE A 94 2.78 -0.12 8.60
CA PHE A 94 2.98 1.32 8.43
C PHE A 94 1.70 2.17 8.43
N SER A 95 0.53 1.54 8.63
CA SER A 95 -0.77 2.21 8.74
C SER A 95 -0.73 3.41 9.68
N ARG A 96 -1.27 4.54 9.20
CA ARG A 96 -1.36 5.81 9.91
C ARG A 96 -2.34 6.71 9.17
N ASP A 97 -2.86 7.71 9.88
CA ASP A 97 -3.69 8.76 9.28
C ASP A 97 -2.78 9.73 8.50
N CYS A 98 -2.87 9.65 7.18
CA CYS A 98 -2.09 10.44 6.23
C CYS A 98 -2.89 11.62 5.69
N THR A 99 -4.22 11.56 5.79
CA THR A 99 -5.12 12.63 5.34
C THR A 99 -5.44 13.65 6.44
N GLY A 100 -5.21 13.29 7.71
CA GLY A 100 -5.46 14.12 8.88
C GLY A 100 -6.94 14.19 9.29
N ASN A 101 -7.76 13.23 8.84
CA ASN A 101 -9.21 13.22 9.10
C ASN A 101 -9.60 12.37 10.33
N GLY A 102 -8.63 11.75 11.01
CA GLY A 102 -8.84 10.90 12.18
C GLY A 102 -9.22 9.44 11.88
N ILE A 103 -9.31 9.05 10.61
CA ILE A 103 -9.72 7.71 10.15
C ILE A 103 -8.59 7.15 9.29
N ILE A 104 -8.16 5.92 9.55
CA ILE A 104 -7.22 5.21 8.66
C ILE A 104 -8.02 4.31 7.74
N ASN A 105 -8.08 4.67 6.45
CA ASN A 105 -8.80 3.93 5.43
C ASN A 105 -8.00 3.84 4.11
N CYS A 106 -8.68 3.47 3.02
CA CYS A 106 -8.01 3.30 1.73
C CYS A 106 -7.38 4.58 1.18
N ASP A 107 -7.90 5.77 1.54
CA ASP A 107 -7.30 7.05 1.13
C ASP A 107 -5.92 7.26 1.75
N ASP A 108 -5.68 6.72 2.96
CA ASP A 108 -4.36 6.70 3.57
C ASP A 108 -3.49 5.62 2.95
N TYR A 109 -4.03 4.41 2.75
CA TYR A 109 -3.26 3.30 2.19
C TYR A 109 -2.75 3.55 0.79
N VAL A 110 -3.54 4.19 -0.09
CA VAL A 110 -3.08 4.54 -1.44
C VAL A 110 -1.91 5.55 -1.38
N ARG A 111 -1.91 6.46 -0.40
CA ARG A 111 -0.83 7.44 -0.18
C ARG A 111 0.41 6.79 0.42
N ILE A 112 0.23 5.90 1.39
CA ILE A 112 1.31 5.10 1.98
C ILE A 112 1.97 4.24 0.89
N HIS A 113 1.19 3.63 0.00
CA HIS A 113 1.74 2.86 -1.11
C HIS A 113 2.57 3.73 -2.05
N ARG A 114 2.04 4.91 -2.41
CA ARG A 114 2.68 5.81 -3.38
C ARG A 114 3.93 6.49 -2.86
N PHE A 115 3.95 6.89 -1.59
CA PHE A 115 5.00 7.75 -1.03
C PHE A 115 5.78 7.12 0.14
N GLY A 116 5.42 5.90 0.53
CA GLY A 116 5.93 5.28 1.76
C GLY A 116 5.38 5.94 3.02
N ALA A 117 5.67 5.30 4.16
CA ALA A 117 5.15 5.70 5.47
C ALA A 117 5.48 7.16 5.86
N SER A 118 6.67 7.64 5.51
CA SER A 118 7.15 8.98 5.87
C SER A 118 6.64 10.08 4.94
N GLY A 119 6.25 9.74 3.71
CA GLY A 119 5.84 10.68 2.68
C GLY A 119 4.33 10.74 2.43
N CYS A 120 3.52 9.97 3.16
CA CYS A 120 2.11 9.77 2.80
C CYS A 120 1.22 11.03 2.94
N THR A 121 1.69 12.08 3.61
CA THR A 121 0.97 13.36 3.67
C THR A 121 1.12 14.20 2.39
N ASN A 122 1.99 13.79 1.46
CA ASN A 122 2.12 14.44 0.15
C ASN A 122 0.85 14.30 -0.68
N THR A 123 0.59 15.30 -1.52
CA THR A 123 -0.54 15.29 -2.46
C THR A 123 -0.28 14.31 -3.60
N LEU A 124 -1.26 13.47 -3.90
CA LEU A 124 -1.22 12.59 -5.07
C LEU A 124 -1.25 13.42 -6.37
N HIS A 125 -0.58 12.93 -7.40
CA HIS A 125 -0.77 13.50 -8.74
C HIS A 125 -2.20 13.23 -9.20
N SER A 126 -2.86 14.22 -9.81
CA SER A 126 -4.29 14.17 -10.14
C SER A 126 -4.69 12.96 -10.98
N VAL A 127 -3.86 12.54 -11.94
CA VAL A 127 -4.12 11.35 -12.77
C VAL A 127 -4.18 10.08 -11.91
N TYR A 128 -3.23 9.90 -11.00
CA TYR A 128 -3.16 8.72 -10.13
C TYR A 128 -4.33 8.72 -9.13
N GLU A 129 -4.63 9.88 -8.54
CA GLU A 129 -5.76 10.05 -7.63
C GLU A 129 -7.11 9.79 -8.31
N ASN A 130 -7.31 10.29 -9.52
CA ASN A 130 -8.56 10.10 -10.27
C ASN A 130 -8.81 8.63 -10.60
N ILE A 131 -7.77 7.88 -11.00
CA ILE A 131 -7.89 6.43 -11.27
C ILE A 131 -8.30 5.70 -9.99
N TYR A 132 -7.60 5.98 -8.89
CA TYR A 132 -7.91 5.41 -7.59
C TYR A 132 -9.34 5.73 -7.14
N LYS A 133 -9.75 7.01 -7.13
CA LYS A 133 -11.07 7.45 -6.68
C LYS A 133 -12.19 6.85 -7.51
N LEU A 134 -12.02 6.76 -8.83
CA LEU A 134 -12.97 6.10 -9.72
C LEU A 134 -13.14 4.61 -9.36
N CYS A 135 -12.03 3.91 -9.12
CA CYS A 135 -12.08 2.50 -8.73
C CYS A 135 -12.82 2.30 -7.41
N ILE A 136 -12.44 3.05 -6.37
CA ILE A 136 -13.00 2.99 -5.02
C ILE A 136 -14.52 3.23 -5.03
N GLN A 137 -14.97 4.22 -5.82
CA GLN A 137 -16.39 4.49 -6.02
C GLN A 137 -17.10 3.33 -6.72
N THR A 138 -16.47 2.73 -7.72
CA THR A 138 -17.05 1.63 -8.52
C THR A 138 -17.21 0.35 -7.68
N VAL A 139 -16.25 0.06 -6.81
CA VAL A 139 -16.28 -1.15 -5.95
C VAL A 139 -17.07 -0.95 -4.64
N GLY A 140 -17.59 0.26 -4.41
CA GLY A 140 -18.46 0.59 -3.28
C GLY A 140 -17.74 0.48 -1.93
N GLU A 141 -16.58 1.12 -1.82
CA GLU A 141 -15.74 1.12 -0.63
C GLU A 141 -15.49 2.59 -0.24
N TYR A 142 -16.13 3.07 0.83
CA TYR A 142 -16.15 4.48 1.25
C TYR A 142 -15.69 4.61 2.70
#